data_AF-A0A6L6LRZ5-F1
#
_entry.id   AF-A0A6L6LRZ5-F1
#
_cell.length_a   1.000
_cell.length_b   1.000
_cell.length_c   1.000
_cell.angle_alpha   90.00
_cell.angle_beta   90.00
_cell.angle_gamma   90.00
#
_symmetry.space_group_name_H-M   'P 1'
#
loop_
_entity.id
_entity.type
_entity.pdbx_description
1 polymer ?
#
loop_
_entity_poly.entity_id
_entity_poly.type
_entity_poly.pdbx_seq_one_letter_code
_entity_poly.pdbx_strand_id
1 'polypeptide(L)' 'MVYCMILSAVCIALGLLCLLRPALVWKWTEQWKSYRADEPSELYRFGVRFGGALFLVFGVVLPLLPLLLK' A
#
# COMPACT_ATOMS: atom_id res chain seq x y z
N MET A 1 -22.06 -3.07 1.91
CA MET A 1 -21.81 -2.39 0.61
C MET A 1 -20.91 -1.17 0.74
N VAL A 2 -21.37 -0.07 1.38
CA VAL A 2 -20.64 1.23 1.38
C VAL A 2 -19.26 1.14 2.04
N TYR A 3 -19.13 0.49 3.19
CA TYR A 3 -17.84 0.34 3.88
C TYR A 3 -16.79 -0.42 3.04
N CYS A 4 -17.21 -1.44 2.27
CA CYS A 4 -16.32 -2.18 1.38
C CYS A 4 -15.78 -1.30 0.24
N MET A 5 -16.62 -0.39 -0.28
CA MET A 5 -16.22 0.56 -1.33
C MET A 5 -15.22 1.59 -0.82
N ILE A 6 -15.43 2.12 0.40
CA ILE A 6 -14.49 3.05 1.04
C ILE A 6 -13.14 2.36 1.27
N LEU A 7 -13.16 1.16 1.84
CA LEU A 7 -11.93 0.41 2.11
C LEU A 7 -11.18 0.07 0.82
N SER A 8 -11.90 -0.34 -0.23
CA SER A 8 -11.34 -0.56 -1.57
C SER A 8 -10.60 0.67 -2.09
N ALA A 9 -11.23 1.84 -2.04
CA ALA A 9 -10.61 3.10 -2.51
C ALA A 9 -9.33 3.42 -1.72
N VAL A 10 -9.34 3.22 -0.40
CA VAL A 10 -8.16 3.41 0.46
C VAL A 10 -7.05 2.42 0.10
N CYS A 11 -7.38 1.12 -0.08
CA CYS A 11 -6.42 0.11 -0.49
C CYS A 11 -5.79 0.43 -1.85
N ILE A 12 -6.57 0.93 -2.82
CA ILE A 12 -6.05 1.33 -4.12
C ILE A 12 -5.10 2.53 -3.98
N ALA A 13 -5.50 3.56 -3.23
CA ALA A 13 -4.68 4.75 -3.02
C ALA A 13 -3.34 4.42 -2.35
N LEU A 14 -3.38 3.59 -1.30
CA LEU A 14 -2.18 3.12 -0.61
C LEU A 14 -1.32 2.22 -1.50
N GLY A 15 -1.94 1.31 -2.27
CA GLY A 15 -1.25 0.45 -3.22
C GLY A 15 -0.47 1.24 -4.28
N LEU A 16 -1.12 2.26 -4.86
CA LEU A 16 -0.47 3.17 -5.82
C LEU A 16 0.66 3.98 -5.17
N LEU A 17 0.45 4.50 -3.96
CA LEU A 17 1.48 5.26 -3.24
C LEU A 17 2.73 4.40 -3.00
N CYS A 18 2.55 3.16 -2.54
CA CYS A 18 3.63 2.21 -2.30
C CYS A 18 4.37 1.81 -3.58
N LEU A 19 3.67 1.66 -4.71
CA LEU A 19 4.28 1.30 -5.99
C LEU A 19 5.06 2.46 -6.63
N LEU A 20 4.43 3.63 -6.69
CA LEU A 20 4.96 4.80 -7.40
C LEU A 20 6.03 5.53 -6.58
N ARG A 21 5.86 5.62 -5.26
CA ARG A 21 6.72 6.42 -4.38
C ARG A 21 7.11 5.67 -3.10
N PRO A 22 7.78 4.51 -3.20
CA PRO A 22 8.23 3.76 -2.02
C PRO A 22 9.18 4.58 -1.12
N ALA A 23 9.93 5.52 -1.69
CA ALA A 23 10.77 6.43 -0.92
C ALA A 23 9.97 7.38 -0.03
N LEU A 24 8.79 7.87 -0.45
CA LEU A 24 7.95 8.70 0.42
C LEU A 24 7.40 7.89 1.59
N VAL A 25 6.96 6.67 1.33
CA VAL A 25 6.50 5.73 2.36
C VAL A 25 7.61 5.50 3.38
N TRP A 26 8.84 5.28 2.92
CA TRP A 26 10.00 5.14 3.78
C TRP A 26 10.28 6.39 4.63
N LYS A 27 10.23 7.58 4.03
CA LYS A 27 10.46 8.84 4.75
C LYS A 27 9.48 9.01 5.90
N TRP A 28 8.21 8.67 5.70
CA TRP A 28 7.18 8.82 6.74
C TRP A 28 7.23 7.71 7.79
N THR A 29 7.53 6.48 7.42
CA THR A 29 7.36 5.32 8.30
C THR A 29 8.66 4.82 8.93
N GLU A 30 9.80 5.03 8.27
CA GLU A 30 11.05 4.34 8.58
C GLU A 30 12.23 5.28 8.83
N GLN A 31 12.35 6.37 8.07
CA GLN A 31 13.53 7.26 8.13
C GLN A 31 13.83 7.77 9.55
N TRP A 32 12.79 8.13 10.30
CA TRP A 32 12.93 8.65 11.67
C TRP A 32 13.50 7.64 12.67
N LYS A 33 13.53 6.34 12.35
CA LYS A 33 14.09 5.28 13.22
C LYS A 33 15.61 5.20 13.15
N SER A 34 16.25 5.84 12.18
CA SER A 34 17.71 5.79 12.03
C SER A 34 18.29 7.19 11.88
N TYR A 35 19.29 7.48 12.71
CA TYR A 35 19.95 8.79 12.74
C TYR A 35 20.85 9.05 11.51
N ARG A 36 21.17 8.00 10.73
CA ARG A 36 22.13 8.03 9.61
C ARG A 36 21.58 7.43 8.30
N ALA A 37 20.28 7.23 8.21
CA ALA A 37 19.72 6.69 6.98
C ALA A 37 19.37 7.83 6.02
N ASP A 38 20.19 7.97 4.97
CA ASP A 38 19.98 8.97 3.92
C ASP A 38 19.02 8.46 2.83
N GLU A 39 19.00 7.15 2.58
CA GLU A 39 18.13 6.53 1.56
C GLU A 39 17.58 5.15 1.94
N PRO A 40 16.40 4.77 1.41
CA PRO A 40 15.85 3.43 1.58
C PRO A 40 16.68 2.39 0.83
N SER A 41 16.93 1.25 1.48
CA SER A 41 17.58 0.09 0.86
C SER A 41 16.74 -0.48 -0.28
N GLU A 42 17.41 -1.13 -1.24
CA GLU A 42 16.74 -1.80 -2.37
C GLU A 42 15.77 -2.89 -1.91
N LEU A 43 16.11 -3.63 -0.85
CA LEU A 43 15.22 -4.62 -0.24
C LEU A 43 13.94 -3.97 0.29
N TYR A 44 14.04 -2.81 0.94
CA TYR A 44 12.88 -2.07 1.43
C TYR A 44 12.02 -1.59 0.26
N ARG A 45 12.63 -1.02 -0.79
CA ARG A 45 11.90 -0.57 -2.00
C ARG A 45 11.15 -1.73 -2.65
N PHE A 46 11.78 -2.89 -2.76
CA PHE A 46 11.14 -4.10 -3.27
C PHE A 46 9.97 -4.54 -2.37
N GLY A 47 10.19 -4.64 -1.06
CA GLY A 47 9.15 -5.04 -0.10
C GLY A 47 7.93 -4.11 -0.11
N VAL A 48 8.14 -2.79 -0.16
CA VAL A 48 7.05 -1.82 -0.24
C VAL A 48 6.29 -1.90 -1.56
N ARG A 49 6.99 -2.08 -2.69
CA ARG A 49 6.33 -2.29 -3.98
C ARG A 49 5.51 -3.58 -3.99
N PHE A 50 6.05 -4.67 -3.43
CA PHE A 50 5.35 -5.94 -3.31
C PHE A 50 4.09 -5.80 -2.44
N GLY A 51 4.21 -5.15 -1.27
CA GLY A 51 3.06 -4.84 -0.43
C GLY A 51 2.04 -3.93 -1.14
N GLY A 52 2.50 -2.95 -1.91
CA GLY A 52 1.66 -2.09 -2.74
C GLY A 52 0.87 -2.86 -3.80
N ALA A 53 1.48 -3.83 -4.47
CA ALA A 53 0.79 -4.72 -5.40
C ALA A 53 -0.30 -5.54 -4.71
N LEU A 54 -0.03 -6.09 -3.51
CA LEU A 54 -1.04 -6.80 -2.72
C LEU A 54 -2.21 -5.88 -2.35
N PHE A 55 -1.93 -4.64 -1.93
CA PHE A 55 -2.97 -3.65 -1.64
C PHE A 55 -3.85 -3.34 -2.86
N LEU A 56 -3.29 -3.29 -4.07
CA LEU A 56 -4.08 -3.16 -5.30
C LEU A 56 -4.98 -4.37 -5.55
N VAL A 57 -4.47 -5.58 -5.34
CA VAL A 57 -5.26 -6.82 -5.47
C VAL A 57 -6.44 -6.79 -4.51
N PHE A 58 -6.22 -6.48 -3.24
CA PHE A 58 -7.30 -6.33 -2.26
C PHE A 58 -8.26 -5.20 -2.64
N GLY A 59 -7.75 -4.09 -3.17
CA GLY A 59 -8.54 -2.98 -3.70
C GLY A 59 -9.56 -3.42 -4.75
N VAL A 60 -9.21 -4.37 -5.63
CA VAL A 60 -10.11 -4.90 -6.65
C VAL A 60 -11.04 -5.99 -6.12
N VAL A 61 -10.58 -6.83 -5.18
CA VAL A 61 -11.36 -7.96 -4.65
C VAL A 61 -12.42 -7.53 -3.63
N LEU A 62 -12.11 -6.58 -2.74
CA LEU A 62 -13.01 -6.09 -1.70
C LEU A 62 -14.40 -5.61 -2.18
N PRO A 63 -14.54 -4.85 -3.29
CA PRO A 63 -15.86 -4.43 -3.77
C PRO A 63 -16.65 -5.58 -4.41
N LEU A 64 -15.99 -6.67 -4.82
CA LEU A 64 -16.64 -7.87 -5.37
C LEU A 64 -17.19 -8.79 -4.27
N LEU A 65 -16.61 -8.73 -3.08
CA LEU A 65 -17.02 -9.55 -1.94
C LEU A 65 -18.53 -9.49 -1.60
N PRO A 66 -19.17 -8.30 -1.48
CA PRO A 66 -20.60 -8.22 -1.20
C PRO A 66 -21.50 -8.67 -2.37
N LEU A 67 -20.96 -8.81 -3.59
CA LEU A 67 -21.70 -9.39 -4.73
C LEU A 67 -21.71 -10.92 -4.67
N LEU A 68 -20.64 -11.52 -4.14
CA LEU A 68 -20.48 -12.98 -4.00
C LEU A 68 -21.18 -13.51 -2.73
N LEU A 69 -21.14 -12.76 -1.64
CA LEU A 69 -21.68 -13.14 -0.33
C LEU A 69 -23.11 -12.63 -0.11
N LYS A 70 -23.98 -12.76 -1.12
CA LYS A 70 -25.39 -12.34 -1.06
C LYS A 70 -26.08 -12.76 0.24
#